data_AF-A0A4R4YV47-F1
#
_entry.id   AF-A0A4R4YV47-F1
#
_cell.length_a   1.000
_cell.length_b   1.000
_cell.length_c   1.000
_cell.angle_alpha   90.00
_cell.angle_beta   90.00
_cell.angle_gamma   90.00
#
_symmetry.space_group_name_H-M   'P 1'
#
loop_
_entity.id
_entity.type
_entity.pdbx_description
1 polymer ?
#
loop_
_entity_poly.entity_id
_entity_poly.type
_entity_poly.pdbx_seq_one_letter_code
_entity_poly.pdbx_strand_id
1 'polypeptide(L)'
;MVEQVGPGQQARVIGGRYQVVQELGRGGMGIVWRAWDQVIGREVAIKELHLPDGVPPAERQVFEERVLREARTAGRLNDPAVVTVHDVLAESGVTYIVMELVQAVTLSDYVAQWGPLRPEQAVDLTRQVLSALETAHAAGIVHRDVKPSNIMVADGRVKLADFGIAQTLDDPRLTSSGAIVGSPSFMAPERIKGADASPASDLWSLGATLFFAVEGWIPFERQTTAATLHAVLNDPPRLSGPHGMIGSVITGLLIADPRARFTGPQIRALLDSAPANGGNPDQTLPVGSPTRVAPGASKPKRSKGPWLIAAAVAAVVLFVAGLLVGRFALVGGGSPAAMDSTLVFGEGGDVAGFDPDAKDCGTGKITAGKPINNTTSCSDPHDFEFYASGSAFSSSGYDTAYPGKDALVAYGEGYCSMYFASDKVVAPGKQTTLRYVTLVPSEQSWNAYRQSEGDRKAGSQSIYCALYSASGDKLQTSATK
;
A
#
# COMPACT_ATOMS: atom_id res chain seq x y z
N MET A 1 -25.19 2.90 33.77
CA MET A 1 -24.74 3.86 34.79
C MET A 1 -23.71 4.75 34.12
N VAL A 2 -24.09 5.99 33.78
CA VAL A 2 -23.23 6.93 33.04
C VAL A 2 -22.12 7.39 33.99
N GLU A 3 -20.87 7.15 33.62
CA GLU A 3 -19.71 7.64 34.37
C GLU A 3 -19.73 9.16 34.33
N GLN A 4 -19.83 9.80 35.49
CA GLN A 4 -19.98 11.25 35.58
C GLN A 4 -18.68 11.95 35.23
N VAL A 5 -18.74 12.75 34.16
CA VAL A 5 -17.73 13.74 33.79
C VAL A 5 -17.54 14.71 34.96
N GLY A 6 -16.28 14.97 35.33
CA GLY A 6 -15.93 15.84 36.46
C GLY A 6 -16.53 17.26 36.34
N PRO A 7 -16.68 17.98 37.47
CA PRO A 7 -17.40 19.25 37.49
C PRO A 7 -16.64 20.31 36.68
N GLY A 8 -17.25 20.78 35.58
CA GLY A 8 -16.78 21.94 34.80
C GLY A 8 -16.70 21.75 33.29
N GLN A 9 -16.80 20.52 32.76
CA GLN A 9 -16.83 20.28 31.31
C GLN A 9 -18.28 20.03 30.87
N GLN A 10 -18.88 20.97 30.13
CA GLN A 10 -20.14 20.70 29.45
C GLN A 10 -19.93 19.50 28.51
N ALA A 11 -20.75 18.47 28.66
CA ALA A 11 -20.69 17.30 27.80
C ALA A 11 -20.94 17.74 26.34
N ARG A 12 -20.01 17.44 25.43
CA ARG A 12 -20.17 17.73 24.00
C ARG A 12 -21.39 16.97 23.48
N VAL A 13 -22.35 17.68 22.88
CA VAL A 13 -23.52 17.09 22.24
C VAL A 13 -23.46 17.40 20.74
N ILE A 14 -23.47 16.35 19.91
CA ILE A 14 -23.47 16.47 18.45
C ILE A 14 -24.92 16.48 17.96
N GLY A 15 -25.25 17.44 17.09
CA GLY A 15 -26.59 17.60 16.53
C GLY A 15 -27.70 17.81 17.57
N GLY A 16 -27.35 18.32 18.76
CA GLY A 16 -28.28 18.52 19.88
C GLY A 16 -28.92 17.23 20.43
N ARG A 17 -28.45 16.04 20.02
CA ARG A 17 -29.07 14.74 20.34
C ARG A 17 -28.09 13.70 20.87
N TYR A 18 -26.86 13.70 20.36
CA TYR A 18 -25.90 12.65 20.64
C TYR A 18 -24.85 13.13 21.62
N GLN A 19 -24.98 12.70 22.87
CA GLN A 19 -24.03 13.07 23.92
C GLN A 19 -22.75 12.25 23.78
N VAL A 20 -21.62 12.89 23.53
CA VAL A 20 -20.32 12.22 23.42
C VAL A 20 -19.91 11.67 24.79
N VAL A 21 -19.52 10.40 24.80
CA VAL A 21 -19.05 9.68 26.00
C VAL A 21 -17.53 9.59 26.00
N GLN A 22 -16.94 9.08 24.92
CA GLN A 22 -15.48 8.93 24.79
C GLN A 22 -15.05 8.83 23.32
N GLU A 23 -13.78 9.11 23.05
CA GLU A 23 -13.14 8.81 21.76
C GLU A 23 -12.89 7.29 21.67
N LEU A 24 -13.31 6.66 20.57
CA LEU A 24 -13.03 5.25 20.26
C LEU A 24 -11.75 5.09 19.43
N GLY A 25 -11.46 6.06 18.57
CA GLY A 25 -10.25 6.08 17.75
C GLY A 25 -10.18 7.29 16.84
N ARG A 26 -9.00 7.53 16.27
CA ARG A 26 -8.70 8.65 15.38
C ARG A 26 -7.79 8.18 14.25
N GLY A 27 -8.11 8.58 13.02
CA GLY A 27 -7.37 8.25 11.82
C GLY A 27 -7.34 9.41 10.81
N GLY A 28 -6.77 9.16 9.63
CA GLY A 28 -6.59 10.20 8.60
C GLY A 28 -7.89 10.86 8.10
N MET A 29 -9.03 10.17 8.23
CA MET A 29 -10.34 10.66 7.77
C MET A 29 -11.19 11.25 8.91
N GLY A 30 -10.65 11.35 10.13
CA GLY A 30 -11.32 11.97 11.27
C GLY A 30 -11.35 11.10 12.54
N ILE A 31 -12.38 11.30 13.36
CA ILE A 31 -12.47 10.75 14.72
C ILE A 31 -13.74 9.91 14.86
N VAL A 32 -13.66 8.77 15.54
CA VAL A 32 -14.81 7.95 15.91
C VAL A 32 -15.09 8.11 17.39
N TRP A 33 -16.31 8.48 17.73
CA TRP A 33 -16.80 8.71 19.08
C TRP A 33 -17.79 7.62 19.48
N ARG A 34 -17.76 7.23 20.75
CA ARG A 34 -18.90 6.58 21.41
C ARG A 34 -19.80 7.67 21.95
N ALA A 35 -21.08 7.60 21.63
CA ALA A 35 -22.07 8.57 22.09
C ALA A 35 -23.34 7.88 22.59
N TRP A 36 -24.10 8.58 23.40
CA TRP A 36 -25.44 8.20 23.83
C TRP A 36 -26.48 8.99 23.03
N ASP A 37 -27.35 8.29 22.30
CA ASP A 37 -28.52 8.88 21.66
C ASP A 37 -29.57 9.18 22.74
N GLN A 38 -29.74 10.46 23.08
CA GLN A 38 -30.62 10.90 24.16
C GLN A 38 -32.11 10.74 23.84
N VAL A 39 -32.47 10.59 22.55
CA VAL A 39 -33.86 10.47 22.11
C VAL A 39 -34.29 9.00 22.07
N ILE A 40 -33.50 8.14 21.43
CA ILE A 40 -33.82 6.70 21.33
C ILE A 40 -33.40 5.94 22.60
N GLY A 41 -32.39 6.44 23.33
CA GLY A 41 -31.90 5.81 24.56
C GLY A 41 -30.98 4.61 24.29
N ARG A 42 -29.98 4.77 23.41
CA ARG A 42 -29.00 3.73 23.09
C ARG A 42 -27.60 4.28 22.86
N GLU A 43 -26.58 3.45 23.01
CA GLU A 43 -25.22 3.78 22.57
C GLU A 43 -25.09 3.67 21.05
N VAL A 44 -24.31 4.59 20.47
CA VAL A 44 -24.00 4.66 19.04
C VAL A 44 -22.52 4.98 18.84
N ALA A 45 -21.99 4.62 17.68
CA ALA A 45 -20.72 5.13 17.20
C ALA A 45 -20.96 6.32 16.26
N ILE A 46 -20.15 7.37 16.36
CA ILE A 46 -20.26 8.56 15.50
C ILE A 46 -18.91 8.82 14.86
N LYS A 47 -18.85 8.71 13.54
CA LYS A 47 -17.66 9.08 12.76
C LYS A 47 -17.76 10.53 12.33
N GLU A 48 -16.92 11.36 12.96
CA GLU A 48 -16.69 12.76 12.63
C GLU A 48 -15.69 12.83 11.48
N LEU A 49 -16.12 13.36 10.32
CA LEU A 49 -15.30 13.46 9.13
C LEU A 49 -14.58 14.80 9.08
N HIS A 50 -13.26 14.76 8.93
CA HIS A 50 -12.43 15.95 8.73
C HIS A 50 -12.02 16.05 7.27
N LEU A 51 -12.28 17.21 6.67
CA LEU A 51 -11.71 17.57 5.37
C LEU A 51 -10.26 18.04 5.56
N PRO A 52 -9.37 17.74 4.61
CA PRO A 52 -8.02 18.30 4.62
C PRO A 52 -8.04 19.83 4.66
N ASP A 53 -7.11 20.42 5.40
CA ASP A 53 -6.95 21.87 5.45
C ASP A 53 -6.60 22.43 4.06
N GLY A 54 -7.29 23.51 3.65
CA GLY A 54 -7.04 24.19 2.37
C GLY A 54 -7.98 23.83 1.21
N VAL A 55 -8.96 22.96 1.41
CA VAL A 55 -10.01 22.69 0.41
C VAL A 55 -10.92 23.93 0.24
N PRO A 56 -11.12 24.44 -1.00
CA PRO A 56 -12.01 25.57 -1.27
C PRO A 56 -13.45 25.31 -0.79
N PRO A 57 -14.19 26.33 -0.33
CA PRO A 57 -15.57 26.16 0.16
C PRO A 57 -16.53 25.48 -0.84
N ALA A 58 -16.35 25.69 -2.14
CA ALA A 58 -17.16 25.06 -3.18
C ALA A 58 -16.92 23.54 -3.29
N GLU A 59 -15.66 23.11 -3.15
CA GLU A 59 -15.30 21.68 -3.17
C GLU A 59 -15.76 20.96 -1.89
N ARG A 60 -15.78 21.68 -0.77
CA ARG A 60 -16.34 21.19 0.50
C ARG A 60 -17.83 20.86 0.40
N GLN A 61 -18.63 21.72 -0.23
CA GLN A 61 -20.06 21.45 -0.42
C GLN A 61 -20.30 20.21 -1.30
N VAL A 62 -19.55 20.07 -2.39
CA VAL A 62 -19.63 18.88 -3.27
C VAL A 62 -19.26 17.60 -2.50
N PHE A 63 -18.25 17.67 -1.63
CA PHE A 63 -17.90 16.55 -0.76
C PHE A 63 -19.03 16.18 0.20
N GLU A 64 -19.56 17.15 0.94
CA GLU A 64 -20.62 16.94 1.92
C GLU A 64 -21.87 16.32 1.26
N GLU A 65 -22.28 16.82 0.08
CA GLU A 65 -23.40 16.27 -0.68
C GLU A 65 -23.17 14.82 -1.12
N ARG A 66 -21.94 14.48 -1.53
CA ARG A 66 -21.56 13.14 -1.95
C ARG A 66 -21.54 12.16 -0.78
N VAL A 67 -20.92 12.54 0.33
CA VAL A 67 -20.92 11.79 1.59
C VAL A 67 -22.34 11.52 2.06
N LEU A 68 -23.21 12.55 2.05
CA LEU A 68 -24.62 12.41 2.42
C LEU A 68 -25.37 11.43 1.50
N ARG A 69 -25.11 11.47 0.18
CA ARG A 69 -25.71 10.54 -0.78
C ARG A 69 -25.27 9.10 -0.53
N GLU A 70 -23.98 8.86 -0.32
CA GLU A 70 -23.45 7.52 -0.08
C GLU A 70 -23.92 6.98 1.28
N ALA A 71 -23.89 7.79 2.33
CA ALA A 71 -24.38 7.40 3.65
C ALA A 71 -25.87 7.07 3.65
N ARG A 72 -26.71 7.81 2.90
CA ARG A 72 -28.13 7.47 2.72
C ARG A 72 -28.33 6.15 2.00
N THR A 73 -27.46 5.83 1.04
CA THR A 73 -27.54 4.55 0.32
C THR A 73 -27.08 3.41 1.23
N ALA A 74 -25.99 3.61 1.99
CA ALA A 74 -25.49 2.66 2.98
C ALA A 74 -26.50 2.40 4.11
N GLY A 75 -27.21 3.43 4.58
CA GLY A 75 -28.27 3.29 5.58
C GLY A 75 -29.50 2.50 5.14
N ARG A 76 -29.61 2.16 3.86
CA ARG A 76 -30.67 1.26 3.32
C ARG A 76 -30.21 -0.19 3.20
N LEU A 77 -28.93 -0.48 3.40
CA LEU A 77 -28.43 -1.85 3.37
C LEU A 77 -28.99 -2.60 4.57
N ASN A 78 -29.58 -3.76 4.31
CA ASN A 78 -30.13 -4.64 5.32
C ASN A 78 -29.46 -6.00 5.21
N ASP A 79 -28.32 -6.14 5.88
CA ASP A 79 -27.57 -7.39 5.98
C ASP A 79 -26.99 -7.49 7.41
N PRO A 80 -27.11 -8.64 8.08
CA PRO A 80 -26.61 -8.80 9.45
C PRO A 80 -25.10 -8.57 9.57
N ALA A 81 -24.35 -8.76 8.49
CA ALA A 81 -22.91 -8.54 8.44
C ALA A 81 -22.51 -7.13 8.00
N VAL A 82 -23.45 -6.20 7.86
CA VAL A 82 -23.18 -4.77 7.60
C VAL A 82 -23.36 -3.97 8.89
N VAL A 83 -22.45 -3.03 9.16
CA VAL A 83 -22.64 -2.02 10.23
C VAL A 83 -23.75 -1.06 9.80
N THR A 84 -24.79 -0.98 10.63
CA THR A 84 -25.97 -0.17 10.29
C THR A 84 -25.66 1.32 10.42
N VAL A 85 -25.91 2.11 9.39
CA VAL A 85 -25.92 3.58 9.47
C VAL A 85 -27.30 4.03 9.97
N HIS A 86 -27.33 4.75 11.09
CA HIS A 86 -28.57 5.21 11.73
C HIS A 86 -28.97 6.62 11.32
N ASP A 87 -27.99 7.50 11.11
CA ASP A 87 -28.23 8.92 10.86
C ASP A 87 -27.01 9.58 10.21
N VAL A 88 -27.21 10.74 9.59
CA VAL A 88 -26.13 11.58 9.06
C VAL A 88 -26.44 13.03 9.37
N LEU A 89 -25.49 13.71 10.02
CA LEU A 89 -25.65 15.09 10.46
C LEU A 89 -24.56 15.96 9.82
N ALA A 90 -24.89 17.23 9.58
CA ALA A 90 -23.92 18.26 9.26
C ALA A 90 -24.07 19.41 10.25
N GLU A 91 -23.00 19.72 10.99
CA GLU A 91 -23.00 20.79 12.00
C GLU A 91 -21.66 21.54 11.94
N SER A 92 -21.73 22.87 11.84
CA SER A 92 -20.53 23.74 11.79
C SER A 92 -19.53 23.35 10.69
N GLY A 93 -20.04 22.88 9.54
CA GLY A 93 -19.23 22.42 8.41
C GLY A 93 -18.59 21.03 8.61
N VAL A 94 -18.90 20.33 9.69
CA VAL A 94 -18.40 18.97 9.96
C VAL A 94 -19.52 17.98 9.69
N THR A 95 -19.22 16.93 8.94
CA THR A 95 -20.16 15.84 8.68
C THR A 95 -19.94 14.71 9.69
N TYR A 96 -21.03 14.22 10.26
CA TYR A 96 -21.05 13.13 11.23
C TYR A 96 -21.90 12.00 10.70
N ILE A 97 -21.36 10.78 10.70
CA ILE A 97 -22.10 9.56 10.37
C ILE A 97 -22.37 8.81 11.67
N VAL A 98 -23.64 8.69 12.03
CA VAL A 98 -24.08 7.95 13.22
C VAL A 98 -24.37 6.52 12.82
N MET A 99 -23.76 5.56 13.51
CA MET A 99 -23.82 4.15 13.16
C MET A 99 -23.96 3.26 14.40
N GLU A 100 -24.28 1.99 14.15
CA GLU A 100 -24.32 0.93 15.15
C GLU A 100 -22.99 0.86 15.91
N LEU A 101 -23.06 0.89 17.25
CA LEU A 101 -21.89 0.59 18.08
C LEU A 101 -21.72 -0.92 18.18
N VAL A 102 -20.82 -1.49 17.38
CA VAL A 102 -20.52 -2.92 17.42
C VAL A 102 -19.59 -3.23 18.58
N GLN A 103 -20.03 -4.11 19.48
CA GLN A 103 -19.23 -4.62 20.60
C GLN A 103 -18.41 -5.83 20.14
N ALA A 104 -17.33 -5.57 19.40
CA ALA A 104 -16.46 -6.60 18.84
C ALA A 104 -15.05 -6.06 18.62
N VAL A 105 -14.06 -6.95 18.61
CA VAL A 105 -12.69 -6.60 18.22
C VAL A 105 -12.57 -6.59 16.69
N THR A 106 -11.62 -5.83 16.15
CA THR A 106 -11.31 -5.92 14.72
C THR A 106 -10.62 -7.25 14.40
N LEU A 107 -10.69 -7.72 13.15
CA LEU A 107 -9.96 -8.91 12.70
C LEU A 107 -8.44 -8.70 12.85
N SER A 108 -7.94 -7.48 12.63
CA SER A 108 -6.53 -7.14 12.91
C SER A 108 -6.16 -7.35 14.37
N ASP A 109 -6.97 -6.85 15.30
CA ASP A 109 -6.70 -7.00 16.74
C ASP A 109 -6.85 -8.46 17.17
N TYR A 110 -7.83 -9.16 16.58
CA TYR A 110 -8.03 -10.58 16.84
C TYR A 110 -6.80 -11.40 16.48
N VAL A 111 -6.31 -11.26 15.25
CA VAL A 111 -5.13 -12.00 14.78
C VAL A 111 -3.88 -11.61 15.55
N ALA A 112 -3.73 -10.33 15.91
CA ALA A 112 -2.60 -9.87 16.73
C ALA A 112 -2.62 -10.45 18.14
N GLN A 113 -3.81 -10.68 18.72
CA GLN A 113 -3.95 -11.16 20.10
C GLN A 113 -3.98 -12.69 20.21
N TRP A 114 -4.66 -13.39 19.29
CA TRP A 114 -4.90 -14.83 19.35
C TRP A 114 -4.26 -15.62 18.22
N GLY A 115 -3.65 -14.95 17.24
CA GLY A 115 -3.05 -15.59 16.07
C GLY A 115 -4.04 -15.83 14.92
N PRO A 116 -3.57 -16.49 13.84
CA PRO A 116 -4.39 -16.73 12.65
C PRO A 116 -5.64 -17.56 12.93
N LEU A 117 -6.69 -17.32 12.13
CA LEU A 117 -7.93 -18.10 12.15
C LEU A 117 -7.69 -19.52 11.65
N ARG A 118 -8.44 -20.47 12.23
CA ARG A 118 -8.56 -21.82 11.66
C ARG A 118 -9.32 -21.77 10.33
N PRO A 119 -9.09 -22.73 9.40
CA PRO A 119 -9.77 -22.75 8.10
C PRO A 119 -11.30 -22.66 8.19
N GLU A 120 -11.93 -23.32 9.16
CA GLU A 120 -13.38 -23.30 9.35
C GLU A 120 -13.88 -21.90 9.73
N GLN A 121 -13.17 -21.22 10.63
CA GLN A 121 -13.50 -19.85 11.03
C GLN A 121 -13.32 -18.87 9.86
N ALA A 122 -12.30 -19.09 9.02
CA ALA A 122 -12.08 -18.28 7.83
C ALA A 122 -13.16 -18.50 6.77
N VAL A 123 -13.72 -19.71 6.65
CA VAL A 123 -14.89 -20.00 5.79
C VAL A 123 -16.13 -19.24 6.29
N ASP A 124 -16.43 -19.30 7.59
CA ASP A 124 -17.57 -18.57 8.17
C ASP A 124 -17.43 -17.06 8.02
N LEU A 125 -16.22 -16.54 8.21
CA LEU A 125 -15.90 -15.14 7.96
C LEU A 125 -16.12 -14.78 6.49
N THR A 126 -15.64 -15.61 5.57
CA THR A 126 -15.80 -15.40 4.12
C THR A 126 -17.27 -15.31 3.74
N ARG A 127 -18.11 -16.22 4.24
CA ARG A 127 -19.55 -16.24 3.93
C ARG A 127 -20.24 -14.93 4.35
N GLN A 128 -19.97 -14.46 5.55
CA GLN A 128 -20.61 -13.26 6.10
C GLN A 128 -20.12 -11.98 5.40
N VAL A 129 -18.81 -11.85 5.20
CA VAL A 129 -18.24 -10.68 4.50
C VAL A 129 -18.68 -10.66 3.04
N LEU A 130 -18.73 -11.82 2.38
CA LEU A 130 -19.22 -11.91 1.00
C LEU A 130 -20.69 -11.52 0.89
N SER A 131 -21.55 -11.94 1.83
CA SER A 131 -22.96 -11.51 1.89
C SER A 131 -23.06 -9.99 2.00
N ALA A 132 -22.30 -9.37 2.91
CA ALA A 132 -22.28 -7.93 3.09
C ALA A 132 -21.84 -7.18 1.81
N LEU A 133 -20.81 -7.68 1.13
CA LEU A 133 -20.32 -7.10 -0.13
C LEU A 133 -21.34 -7.28 -1.26
N GLU A 134 -21.92 -8.47 -1.44
CA GLU A 134 -22.95 -8.73 -2.47
C GLU A 134 -24.17 -7.83 -2.24
N THR A 135 -24.62 -7.66 -0.99
CA THR A 135 -25.73 -6.76 -0.63
C THR A 135 -25.41 -5.30 -0.98
N ALA A 136 -24.19 -4.84 -0.69
CA ALA A 136 -23.75 -3.49 -1.04
C ALA A 136 -23.63 -3.28 -2.56
N HIS A 137 -23.03 -4.25 -3.27
CA HIS A 137 -22.85 -4.20 -4.72
C HIS A 137 -24.20 -4.19 -5.45
N ALA A 138 -25.19 -4.94 -4.97
CA ALA A 138 -26.56 -4.92 -5.49
C ALA A 138 -27.25 -3.56 -5.31
N ALA A 139 -26.87 -2.79 -4.29
CA ALA A 139 -27.33 -1.42 -4.08
C ALA A 139 -26.48 -0.37 -4.83
N GLY A 140 -25.50 -0.79 -5.64
CA GLY A 140 -24.61 0.10 -6.40
C GLY A 140 -23.51 0.75 -5.56
N ILE A 141 -23.21 0.21 -4.37
CA ILE A 141 -22.13 0.68 -3.50
C ILE A 141 -20.93 -0.24 -3.65
N VAL A 142 -19.75 0.32 -3.90
CA VAL A 142 -18.46 -0.38 -3.80
C VAL A 142 -17.79 0.05 -2.49
N HIS A 143 -17.24 -0.89 -1.72
CA HIS A 143 -16.69 -0.62 -0.40
C HIS A 143 -15.36 0.13 -0.43
N ARG A 144 -14.46 -0.22 -1.36
CA ARG A 144 -13.15 0.42 -1.63
C ARG A 144 -12.05 0.25 -0.58
N ASP A 145 -12.37 -0.22 0.63
CA ASP A 145 -11.45 -0.30 1.78
C ASP A 145 -11.62 -1.60 2.58
N VAL A 146 -11.87 -2.73 1.93
CA VAL A 146 -11.96 -4.00 2.65
C VAL A 146 -10.58 -4.36 3.21
N LYS A 147 -10.47 -4.45 4.53
CA LYS A 147 -9.21 -4.77 5.24
C LYS A 147 -9.50 -5.28 6.66
N PRO A 148 -8.54 -5.93 7.34
CA PRO A 148 -8.76 -6.50 8.68
C PRO A 148 -9.28 -5.51 9.73
N SER A 149 -8.87 -4.24 9.68
CA SER A 149 -9.34 -3.23 10.65
C SER A 149 -10.77 -2.75 10.42
N ASN A 150 -11.37 -3.04 9.27
CA ASN A 150 -12.76 -2.71 8.95
C ASN A 150 -13.71 -3.92 9.13
N ILE A 151 -13.17 -5.08 9.51
CA ILE A 151 -13.96 -6.29 9.81
C ILE A 151 -13.95 -6.49 11.31
N MET A 152 -15.12 -6.51 11.94
CA MET A 152 -15.27 -6.75 13.37
C MET A 152 -15.80 -8.16 13.61
N VAL A 153 -15.23 -8.87 14.59
CA VAL A 153 -15.53 -10.28 14.87
C VAL A 153 -15.90 -10.48 16.34
N ALA A 154 -17.04 -11.13 16.60
CA ALA A 154 -17.48 -11.50 17.94
C ALA A 154 -18.48 -12.66 17.91
N ASP A 155 -18.25 -13.70 18.71
CA ASP A 155 -19.15 -14.86 18.89
C ASP A 155 -19.67 -15.47 17.57
N GLY A 156 -18.78 -15.68 16.60
CA GLY A 156 -19.13 -16.21 15.27
C GLY A 156 -19.84 -15.21 14.34
N ARG A 157 -20.14 -14.00 14.80
CA ARG A 157 -20.72 -12.92 14.00
C ARG A 157 -19.61 -12.04 13.44
N VAL A 158 -19.81 -11.60 12.21
CA VAL A 158 -18.94 -10.65 11.51
C VAL A 158 -19.73 -9.39 11.16
N LYS A 159 -19.09 -8.22 11.30
CA LYS A 159 -19.62 -6.93 10.87
C LYS A 159 -18.57 -6.22 10.02
N LEU A 160 -18.94 -5.86 8.79
CA LEU A 160 -18.16 -5.04 7.89
C LEU A 160 -18.53 -3.57 8.09
N ALA A 161 -17.55 -2.77 8.49
CA ALA A 161 -17.67 -1.34 8.77
C ALA A 161 -17.06 -0.50 7.65
N ASP A 162 -17.33 0.81 7.66
CA ASP A 162 -16.63 1.79 6.82
C ASP A 162 -16.76 1.56 5.30
N PHE A 163 -18.00 1.41 4.82
CA PHE A 163 -18.36 1.33 3.39
C PHE A 163 -18.01 2.57 2.57
N GLY A 164 -16.73 2.87 2.36
CA GLY A 164 -16.23 3.80 1.35
C GLY A 164 -16.75 5.24 1.37
N ILE A 165 -17.62 5.60 2.34
CA ILE A 165 -18.42 6.84 2.36
C ILE A 165 -17.52 8.09 2.33
N ALA A 166 -16.28 7.95 2.83
CA ALA A 166 -15.26 9.00 2.85
C ALA A 166 -14.19 8.86 1.74
N GLN A 167 -14.10 7.71 1.07
CA GLN A 167 -13.09 7.42 0.03
C GLN A 167 -13.52 7.88 -1.36
N THR A 168 -14.66 8.57 -1.47
CA THR A 168 -15.24 9.01 -2.73
C THR A 168 -14.50 10.18 -3.39
N LEU A 169 -13.62 10.86 -2.66
CA LEU A 169 -12.68 11.83 -3.25
C LEU A 169 -11.29 11.25 -3.47
N ASP A 170 -10.93 10.21 -2.71
CA ASP A 170 -9.70 9.45 -2.88
C ASP A 170 -9.88 8.42 -4.01
N ASP A 171 -10.21 8.88 -5.21
CA ASP A 171 -9.66 8.18 -6.36
C ASP A 171 -8.15 8.46 -6.31
N PRO A 172 -7.29 7.47 -6.00
CA PRO A 172 -5.89 7.70 -5.72
C PRO A 172 -5.15 7.92 -7.03
N ARG A 173 -5.47 9.02 -7.72
CA ARG A 173 -4.42 9.77 -8.39
C ARG A 173 -3.59 10.27 -7.25
N LEU A 174 -2.33 9.83 -7.21
CA LEU A 174 -1.27 10.37 -6.37
C LEU A 174 -1.72 11.68 -5.74
N THR A 175 -1.80 11.77 -4.40
CA THR A 175 -1.88 13.10 -3.78
C THR A 175 -0.83 13.98 -4.44
N SER A 176 -1.02 15.30 -4.51
CA SER A 176 -0.11 16.20 -5.24
C SER A 176 1.38 16.11 -4.82
N SER A 177 1.68 15.35 -3.76
CA SER A 177 3.00 14.94 -3.25
C SER A 177 3.45 13.50 -3.58
N GLY A 178 2.67 12.70 -4.31
CA GLY A 178 2.97 11.31 -4.66
C GLY A 178 2.71 10.27 -3.57
N ALA A 179 2.06 10.64 -2.46
CA ALA A 179 1.75 9.71 -1.37
C ALA A 179 0.37 9.05 -1.57
N ILE A 180 0.30 7.72 -1.44
CA ILE A 180 -0.97 6.99 -1.37
C ILE A 180 -1.52 7.11 0.04
N VAL A 181 -2.74 7.61 0.18
CA VAL A 181 -3.52 7.57 1.42
C VAL A 181 -4.22 6.22 1.49
N GLY A 182 -3.91 5.40 2.51
CA GLY A 182 -4.53 4.08 2.72
C GLY A 182 -3.52 2.98 3.04
N SER A 183 -4.00 1.73 3.08
CA SER A 183 -3.18 0.53 3.26
C SER A 183 -2.95 -0.12 1.89
N PRO A 184 -1.87 0.24 1.14
CA PRO A 184 -1.66 -0.20 -0.24
C PRO A 184 -1.62 -1.73 -0.39
N SER A 185 -1.27 -2.44 0.68
CA SER A 185 -1.17 -3.90 0.71
C SER A 185 -2.50 -4.64 0.51
N PHE A 186 -3.65 -3.96 0.64
CA PHE A 186 -4.99 -4.53 0.39
C PHE A 186 -5.62 -3.98 -0.90
N MET A 187 -4.95 -3.05 -1.60
CA MET A 187 -5.47 -2.43 -2.82
C MET A 187 -5.34 -3.38 -4.02
N ALA A 188 -6.35 -3.39 -4.89
CA ALA A 188 -6.34 -4.22 -6.10
C ALA A 188 -5.35 -3.71 -7.16
N PRO A 189 -4.72 -4.59 -7.96
CA PRO A 189 -3.74 -4.20 -9.00
C PRO A 189 -4.32 -3.20 -10.01
N GLU A 190 -5.58 -3.37 -10.41
CA GLU A 190 -6.25 -2.46 -11.32
C GLU A 190 -6.45 -1.06 -10.72
N ARG A 191 -6.67 -0.94 -9.40
CA ARG A 191 -6.76 0.35 -8.70
C ARG A 191 -5.41 1.06 -8.68
N ILE A 192 -4.33 0.31 -8.46
CA ILE A 192 -2.96 0.85 -8.52
C ILE A 192 -2.64 1.37 -9.93
N LYS A 193 -3.16 0.70 -10.96
CA LYS A 193 -3.06 1.14 -12.37
C LYS A 193 -3.98 2.30 -12.74
N GLY A 194 -4.78 2.82 -11.80
CA GLY A 194 -5.67 3.97 -12.00
C GLY A 194 -7.06 3.64 -12.51
N ALA A 195 -7.49 2.38 -12.48
CA ALA A 195 -8.88 2.03 -12.76
C ALA A 195 -9.81 2.41 -11.59
N ASP A 196 -11.08 2.68 -11.91
CA ASP A 196 -12.11 2.91 -10.90
C ASP A 196 -12.33 1.68 -10.01
N ALA A 197 -12.77 1.92 -8.77
CA ALA A 197 -13.14 0.83 -7.88
C ALA A 197 -14.39 0.12 -8.36
N SER A 198 -14.31 -1.21 -8.33
CA SER A 198 -15.36 -2.10 -8.80
C SER A 198 -15.66 -3.18 -7.76
N PRO A 199 -16.80 -3.89 -7.88
CA PRO A 199 -17.06 -5.10 -7.09
C PRO A 199 -15.90 -6.10 -7.11
N ALA A 200 -15.23 -6.26 -8.25
CA ALA A 200 -14.08 -7.15 -8.37
C ALA A 200 -12.90 -6.67 -7.51
N SER A 201 -12.70 -5.36 -7.39
CA SER A 201 -11.63 -4.77 -6.56
C SER A 201 -11.87 -5.03 -5.06
N ASP A 202 -13.12 -4.95 -4.59
CA ASP A 202 -13.46 -5.34 -3.21
C ASP A 202 -13.18 -6.83 -2.94
N LEU A 203 -13.43 -7.69 -3.93
CA LEU A 203 -13.13 -9.13 -3.84
C LEU A 203 -11.63 -9.41 -3.76
N TRP A 204 -10.79 -8.65 -4.47
CA TRP A 204 -9.33 -8.72 -4.27
C TRP A 204 -8.94 -8.35 -2.83
N SER A 205 -9.48 -7.24 -2.33
CA SER A 205 -9.23 -6.76 -0.97
C SER A 205 -9.71 -7.76 0.09
N LEU A 206 -10.82 -8.46 -0.16
CA LEU A 206 -11.25 -9.63 0.62
C LEU A 206 -10.21 -10.76 0.56
N GLY A 207 -9.68 -11.10 -0.61
CA GLY A 207 -8.62 -12.10 -0.77
C GLY A 207 -7.37 -11.79 0.07
N ALA A 208 -6.89 -10.54 0.03
CA ALA A 208 -5.75 -10.10 0.83
C ALA A 208 -6.07 -10.12 2.35
N THR A 209 -7.32 -9.81 2.71
CA THR A 209 -7.79 -9.87 4.11
C THR A 209 -7.88 -11.32 4.62
N LEU A 210 -8.37 -12.24 3.81
CA LEU A 210 -8.43 -13.68 4.14
C LEU A 210 -7.04 -14.30 4.22
N PHE A 211 -6.11 -13.88 3.35
CA PHE A 211 -4.70 -14.26 3.46
C PHE A 211 -4.16 -13.87 4.84
N PHE A 212 -4.30 -12.59 5.23
CA PHE A 212 -3.89 -12.13 6.55
C PHE A 212 -4.55 -12.93 7.68
N ALA A 213 -5.85 -13.24 7.54
CA ALA A 213 -6.60 -13.97 8.54
C ALA A 213 -6.03 -15.38 8.80
N VAL A 214 -5.56 -16.10 7.77
CA VAL A 214 -5.08 -17.49 7.91
C VAL A 214 -3.56 -17.62 8.04
N GLU A 215 -2.82 -16.59 7.62
CA GLU A 215 -1.35 -16.58 7.67
C GLU A 215 -0.81 -15.75 8.85
N GLY A 216 -1.54 -14.73 9.31
CA GLY A 216 -1.09 -13.78 10.33
C GLY A 216 -0.18 -12.67 9.82
N TRP A 217 0.11 -12.63 8.53
CA TRP A 217 0.94 -11.61 7.86
C TRP A 217 0.32 -11.21 6.52
N ILE A 218 0.73 -10.06 5.97
CA ILE A 218 0.10 -9.45 4.79
C ILE A 218 0.83 -9.90 3.51
N PRO A 219 0.15 -10.40 2.47
CA PRO A 219 0.76 -11.16 1.36
C PRO A 219 1.82 -10.37 0.58
N PHE A 220 1.52 -9.10 0.28
CA PHE A 220 2.34 -8.25 -0.59
C PHE A 220 3.09 -7.16 0.18
N GLU A 221 3.03 -7.17 1.51
CA GLU A 221 3.69 -6.13 2.30
C GLU A 221 5.22 -6.25 2.18
N ARG A 222 5.86 -5.11 1.95
CA ARG A 222 7.31 -4.94 1.86
C ARG A 222 7.72 -3.71 2.68
N GLN A 223 9.03 -3.51 2.83
CA GLN A 223 9.60 -2.42 3.64
C GLN A 223 9.23 -1.01 3.17
N THR A 224 8.88 -0.83 1.89
CA THR A 224 8.51 0.47 1.32
C THR A 224 7.20 0.39 0.57
N THR A 225 6.44 1.50 0.53
CA THR A 225 5.20 1.60 -0.25
C THR A 225 5.42 1.22 -1.70
N ALA A 226 6.49 1.71 -2.34
CA ALA A 226 6.79 1.38 -3.74
C ALA A 226 7.05 -0.12 -3.95
N ALA A 227 7.79 -0.77 -3.04
CA ALA A 227 8.03 -2.21 -3.11
C ALA A 227 6.75 -3.02 -2.89
N THR A 228 5.86 -2.57 -1.98
CA THR A 228 4.54 -3.18 -1.77
C THR A 228 3.68 -3.07 -3.02
N LEU A 229 3.62 -1.89 -3.67
CA LEU A 229 2.88 -1.72 -4.93
C LEU A 229 3.43 -2.62 -6.03
N HIS A 230 4.76 -2.70 -6.16
CA HIS A 230 5.40 -3.62 -7.11
C HIS A 230 5.01 -5.07 -6.82
N ALA A 231 5.03 -5.50 -5.55
CA ALA A 231 4.65 -6.85 -5.16
C ALA A 231 3.16 -7.13 -5.48
N VAL A 232 2.26 -6.19 -5.20
CA VAL A 232 0.83 -6.32 -5.56
C VAL A 232 0.65 -6.47 -7.08
N LEU A 233 1.45 -5.77 -7.87
CA LEU A 233 1.34 -5.79 -9.34
C LEU A 233 1.95 -7.04 -9.99
N ASN A 234 3.00 -7.61 -9.40
CA ASN A 234 3.88 -8.56 -10.08
C ASN A 234 4.11 -9.89 -9.35
N ASP A 235 3.98 -9.93 -8.02
CA ASP A 235 4.28 -11.14 -7.25
C ASP A 235 3.02 -12.02 -7.13
N PRO A 236 3.13 -13.36 -7.25
CA PRO A 236 2.04 -14.25 -6.91
C PRO A 236 1.85 -14.34 -5.38
N PRO A 237 0.61 -14.55 -4.88
CA PRO A 237 0.39 -14.82 -3.46
C PRO A 237 1.03 -16.16 -3.08
N ARG A 238 1.79 -16.19 -1.98
CA ARG A 238 2.47 -17.40 -1.49
C ARG A 238 1.95 -17.78 -0.11
N LEU A 239 1.05 -18.76 -0.06
CA LEU A 239 0.59 -19.35 1.19
C LEU A 239 1.68 -20.26 1.78
N SER A 240 1.79 -20.29 3.11
CA SER A 240 2.78 -21.11 3.83
C SER A 240 2.42 -22.59 3.87
N GLY A 241 1.15 -22.94 3.62
CA GLY A 241 0.68 -24.32 3.60
C GLY A 241 -0.65 -24.52 2.88
N PRO A 242 -1.10 -25.77 2.76
CA PRO A 242 -2.37 -26.10 2.12
C PRO A 242 -3.52 -25.73 3.07
N HIS A 243 -4.06 -24.51 2.96
CA HIS A 243 -5.25 -24.05 3.70
C HIS A 243 -6.56 -24.63 3.15
N GLY A 244 -6.52 -25.83 2.56
CA GLY A 244 -7.66 -26.49 1.95
C GLY A 244 -8.49 -25.57 1.03
N MET A 245 -9.79 -25.55 1.28
CA MET A 245 -10.74 -24.77 0.49
C MET A 245 -10.53 -23.26 0.60
N ILE A 246 -10.22 -22.74 1.80
CA ILE A 246 -10.01 -21.31 1.95
C ILE A 246 -8.75 -20.85 1.20
N GLY A 247 -7.71 -21.70 1.11
CA GLY A 247 -6.55 -21.45 0.27
C GLY A 247 -6.91 -21.28 -1.21
N SER A 248 -7.84 -22.09 -1.71
CA SER A 248 -8.35 -21.99 -3.10
C SER A 248 -9.14 -20.70 -3.32
N VAL A 249 -9.99 -20.32 -2.36
CA VAL A 249 -10.71 -19.03 -2.38
C VAL A 249 -9.72 -17.86 -2.41
N ILE A 250 -8.73 -17.85 -1.52
CA ILE A 250 -7.71 -16.78 -1.46
C ILE A 250 -6.99 -16.67 -2.79
N THR A 251 -6.56 -17.79 -3.37
CA THR A 251 -5.79 -17.78 -4.61
C THR A 251 -6.65 -17.32 -5.80
N GLY A 252 -7.93 -17.72 -5.85
CA GLY A 252 -8.87 -17.26 -6.87
C GLY A 252 -9.28 -15.78 -6.74
N LEU A 253 -9.32 -15.26 -5.50
CA LEU A 253 -9.56 -13.83 -5.22
C LEU A 253 -8.34 -12.96 -5.54
N LEU A 254 -7.13 -13.50 -5.38
CA LEU A 254 -5.87 -12.80 -5.64
C LEU A 254 -5.35 -13.00 -7.09
N ILE A 255 -6.26 -13.25 -8.03
CA ILE A 255 -5.97 -13.19 -9.47
C ILE A 255 -5.94 -11.71 -9.92
N ALA A 256 -4.83 -11.32 -10.56
CA ALA A 256 -4.58 -9.92 -10.92
C ALA A 256 -5.55 -9.36 -11.97
N ASP A 257 -5.95 -10.15 -12.98
CA ASP A 257 -6.98 -9.72 -13.94
C ASP A 257 -8.37 -9.83 -13.25
N PRO A 258 -9.09 -8.70 -13.06
CA PRO A 258 -10.41 -8.71 -12.42
C PRO A 258 -11.45 -9.55 -13.17
N ARG A 259 -11.26 -9.84 -14.46
CA ARG A 259 -12.19 -10.68 -15.26
C ARG A 259 -11.96 -12.18 -15.05
N ALA A 260 -10.77 -12.56 -14.62
CA ALA A 260 -10.43 -13.96 -14.31
C ALA A 260 -10.55 -14.27 -12.80
N ARG A 261 -10.73 -13.24 -11.97
CA ARG A 261 -10.91 -13.32 -10.53
C ARG A 261 -12.22 -14.02 -10.17
N PHE A 262 -12.21 -14.77 -9.06
CA PHE A 262 -13.43 -15.39 -8.57
C PHE A 262 -14.51 -14.35 -8.23
N THR A 263 -15.72 -14.65 -8.66
CA THR A 263 -16.95 -13.91 -8.36
C THR A 263 -17.61 -14.45 -7.09
N GLY A 264 -18.47 -13.64 -6.45
CA GLY A 264 -19.24 -14.08 -5.28
C GLY A 264 -19.99 -15.41 -5.47
N PRO A 265 -20.73 -15.59 -6.59
CA PRO A 265 -21.37 -16.87 -6.89
C PRO A 265 -20.41 -18.06 -7.00
N GLN A 266 -19.22 -17.87 -7.59
CA GLN A 266 -18.20 -18.94 -7.68
C GLN A 266 -17.65 -19.29 -6.30
N ILE A 267 -17.41 -18.29 -5.44
CA ILE A 267 -16.95 -18.50 -4.07
C ILE A 267 -18.01 -19.25 -3.27
N ARG A 268 -19.28 -18.84 -3.34
CA ARG A 268 -20.38 -19.55 -2.67
C ARG A 268 -20.47 -21.00 -3.13
N ALA A 269 -20.47 -21.25 -4.44
CA ALA A 269 -20.49 -22.60 -4.98
C ALA A 269 -19.30 -23.44 -4.49
N LEU A 270 -18.10 -22.85 -4.43
CA LEU A 270 -16.93 -23.52 -3.89
C LEU A 270 -17.11 -23.85 -2.40
N LEU A 271 -17.56 -22.89 -1.58
CA LEU A 271 -17.79 -23.07 -0.15
C LEU A 271 -18.91 -24.10 0.14
N ASP A 272 -19.92 -24.19 -0.72
CA ASP A 272 -21.06 -25.11 -0.58
C ASP A 272 -20.74 -26.52 -1.09
N SER A 273 -19.72 -26.68 -1.93
CA SER A 273 -19.30 -27.98 -2.47
C SER A 273 -18.57 -28.88 -1.47
N ALA A 274 -18.27 -28.39 -0.25
CA ALA A 274 -17.68 -29.20 0.80
C ALA A 274 -18.70 -30.22 1.35
N PRO A 275 -18.33 -31.52 1.50
CA PRO A 275 -19.14 -32.43 2.29
C PRO A 275 -19.21 -31.89 3.73
N ALA A 276 -20.42 -31.80 4.28
CA ALA A 276 -20.67 -31.40 5.65
C ALA A 276 -20.07 -32.42 6.63
N ASN A 277 -18.76 -32.35 6.86
CA ASN A 277 -18.12 -33.06 7.95
C ASN A 277 -18.48 -32.33 9.24
N GLY A 278 -19.32 -32.97 10.06
CA GLY A 278 -19.92 -32.43 11.28
C GLY A 278 -18.90 -31.99 12.34
N GLY A 279 -18.43 -30.75 12.22
CA GLY A 279 -17.78 -30.03 13.30
C GLY A 279 -18.82 -29.55 14.32
N ASN A 280 -18.68 -30.03 15.55
CA ASN A 280 -19.53 -29.74 16.70
C ASN A 280 -19.73 -28.21 16.88
N PRO A 281 -20.96 -27.67 16.99
CA PRO A 281 -21.22 -26.22 17.02
C PRO A 281 -20.87 -25.54 18.36
N ASP A 282 -20.11 -26.18 19.23
CA ASP A 282 -19.93 -25.74 20.61
C ASP A 282 -18.48 -25.33 20.86
N GLN A 283 -18.11 -24.14 20.37
CA GLN A 283 -16.95 -23.39 20.83
C GLN A 283 -17.11 -21.92 20.46
N THR A 284 -17.82 -21.20 21.33
CA THR A 284 -17.97 -19.75 21.33
C THR A 284 -16.60 -19.06 21.33
N LEU A 285 -16.45 -18.02 20.49
CA LEU A 285 -15.31 -17.10 20.59
C LEU A 285 -15.26 -16.52 22.01
N PRO A 286 -14.06 -16.21 22.56
CA PRO A 286 -13.97 -15.57 23.87
C PRO A 286 -14.64 -14.20 23.83
N VAL A 287 -15.52 -13.92 24.79
CA VAL A 287 -16.11 -12.60 25.01
C VAL A 287 -14.99 -11.62 25.41
N GLY A 288 -14.54 -10.81 24.47
CA GLY A 288 -13.64 -9.69 24.70
C GLY A 288 -14.39 -8.45 25.20
N SER A 289 -13.78 -7.73 26.15
CA SER A 289 -14.24 -6.39 26.57
C SER A 289 -14.11 -5.37 25.41
N PRO A 290 -14.73 -4.17 25.48
CA PRO A 290 -15.17 -3.42 24.31
C PRO A 290 -14.05 -2.99 23.37
N THR A 291 -14.43 -2.84 22.09
CA THR A 291 -13.67 -2.27 20.97
C THR A 291 -12.62 -1.26 21.42
N ARG A 292 -11.36 -1.67 21.43
CA ARG A 292 -10.23 -0.75 21.31
C ARG A 292 -9.88 -0.71 19.84
N VAL A 293 -10.06 0.44 19.19
CA VAL A 293 -9.28 0.72 17.99
C VAL A 293 -7.84 0.78 18.46
N ALA A 294 -6.98 -0.12 17.97
CA ALA A 294 -5.56 -0.05 18.27
C ALA A 294 -5.00 1.32 17.86
N PRO A 295 -4.45 2.11 18.81
CA PRO A 295 -3.63 3.25 18.46
C PRO A 295 -2.42 2.73 17.70
N GLY A 296 -1.99 3.43 16.64
CA GLY A 296 -0.68 3.24 16.05
C GLY A 296 0.38 3.10 17.15
N ALA A 297 1.15 2.02 17.09
CA ALA A 297 2.05 1.61 18.15
C ALA A 297 3.02 2.74 18.53
N SER A 298 2.91 3.25 19.76
CA SER A 298 4.05 3.74 20.53
C SER A 298 3.78 3.53 22.03
N LYS A 299 4.64 2.72 22.68
CA LYS A 299 4.60 2.50 24.13
C LYS A 299 5.34 3.65 24.84
N PRO A 300 4.82 4.22 25.95
CA PRO A 300 5.57 5.21 26.73
C PRO A 300 6.48 4.51 27.75
N LYS A 301 7.74 4.95 27.87
CA LYS A 301 8.61 4.70 29.03
C LYS A 301 8.71 5.97 29.89
N ARG A 302 8.61 5.78 31.21
CA ARG A 302 8.54 6.81 32.27
C ARG A 302 9.76 7.74 32.38
N SER A 303 9.43 9.02 32.52
CA SER A 303 10.07 10.17 33.23
C SER A 303 11.53 10.14 33.67
N LYS A 304 12.31 11.14 33.22
CA LYS A 304 13.28 11.92 34.03
C LYS A 304 13.42 13.37 33.50
N GLY A 305 13.10 14.36 34.35
CA GLY A 305 13.75 15.68 34.49
C GLY A 305 13.65 16.75 33.37
N PRO A 306 13.34 18.04 33.69
CA PRO A 306 13.00 19.08 32.70
C PRO A 306 14.18 19.83 32.05
N TRP A 307 15.40 19.27 32.03
CA TRP A 307 16.58 19.98 31.51
C TRP A 307 16.87 19.76 30.01
N LEU A 308 16.18 18.82 29.35
CA LEU A 308 16.37 18.54 27.91
C LEU A 308 15.51 19.41 26.98
N ILE A 309 14.54 20.15 27.53
CA ILE A 309 13.61 20.98 26.73
C ILE A 309 14.30 22.25 26.19
N ALA A 310 15.26 22.82 26.92
CA ALA A 310 16.00 24.01 26.45
C ALA A 310 16.95 23.69 25.27
N ALA A 311 17.53 22.49 25.22
CA ALA A 311 18.40 22.08 24.12
C ALA A 311 17.62 21.68 22.86
N ALA A 312 16.42 21.11 23.02
CA ALA A 312 15.55 20.74 21.90
C ALA A 312 14.94 21.95 21.18
N VAL A 313 14.62 23.03 21.91
CA VAL A 313 14.07 24.26 21.29
C VAL A 313 15.14 25.00 20.47
N ALA A 314 16.40 25.01 20.89
CA ALA A 314 17.49 25.56 20.08
C ALA A 314 17.75 24.74 18.79
N ALA A 315 17.63 23.41 18.87
CA ALA A 315 17.75 22.53 17.70
C ALA A 315 16.58 22.69 16.72
N VAL A 316 15.34 22.88 17.21
CA VAL A 316 14.17 23.11 16.36
C VAL A 316 14.19 24.49 15.71
N VAL A 317 14.66 25.53 16.41
CA VAL A 317 14.81 26.87 15.81
C VAL A 317 15.91 26.88 14.74
N LEU A 318 17.02 26.15 14.94
CA LEU A 318 18.05 25.96 13.90
C LEU A 318 17.56 25.08 12.73
N PHE A 319 16.69 24.10 12.99
CA PHE A 319 16.08 23.26 11.95
C PHE A 319 15.02 24.00 11.12
N VAL A 320 14.21 24.87 11.75
CA VAL A 320 13.20 25.70 11.08
C VAL A 320 13.83 26.87 10.33
N ALA A 321 14.90 27.48 10.87
CA ALA A 321 15.71 28.45 10.12
C ALA A 321 16.43 27.79 8.93
N GLY A 322 16.89 26.54 9.08
CA GLY A 322 17.43 25.73 7.98
C GLY A 322 16.39 25.35 6.92
N LEU A 323 15.12 25.13 7.30
CA LEU A 323 14.02 24.78 6.38
C LEU A 323 13.50 25.97 5.56
N LEU A 324 13.61 27.21 6.07
CA LEU A 324 13.22 28.40 5.31
C LEU A 324 14.32 28.89 4.35
N VAL A 325 15.59 28.57 4.62
CA VAL A 325 16.70 28.82 3.68
C VAL A 325 16.95 27.61 2.75
N GLY A 326 16.55 26.40 3.14
CA GLY A 326 16.72 25.15 2.39
C GLY A 326 15.70 24.88 1.28
N ARG A 327 14.84 25.84 0.93
CA ARG A 327 13.81 25.70 -0.11
C ARG A 327 14.31 25.71 -1.57
N PHE A 328 15.62 25.56 -1.76
CA PHE A 328 16.23 25.31 -3.07
C PHE A 328 17.03 23.98 -3.13
N ALA A 329 16.95 23.12 -2.11
CA ALA A 329 17.85 21.96 -2.00
C ALA A 329 17.18 20.55 -2.04
N LEU A 330 15.85 20.42 -2.13
CA LEU A 330 15.18 19.10 -2.08
C LEU A 330 14.57 18.63 -3.42
N VAL A 331 14.89 19.32 -4.52
CA VAL A 331 14.79 18.80 -5.91
C VAL A 331 16.15 18.99 -6.59
N GLY A 332 17.23 18.71 -5.85
CA GLY A 332 18.59 18.68 -6.36
C GLY A 332 19.17 17.30 -6.08
N GLY A 333 19.04 16.38 -7.04
CA GLY A 333 19.84 15.17 -7.06
C GLY A 333 21.31 15.55 -7.12
N GLY A 334 21.99 15.50 -5.99
CA GLY A 334 23.36 15.01 -6.02
C GLY A 334 23.25 13.51 -6.17
N SER A 335 23.69 12.96 -7.31
CA SER A 335 23.88 11.52 -7.45
C SER A 335 24.61 11.00 -6.19
N PRO A 336 24.24 9.84 -5.62
CA PRO A 336 24.91 9.32 -4.43
C PRO A 336 26.42 9.39 -4.57
N ALA A 337 27.16 9.58 -3.48
CA ALA A 337 28.62 9.74 -3.54
C ALA A 337 29.36 8.55 -4.19
N ALA A 338 28.70 7.41 -4.43
CA ALA A 338 29.23 6.27 -5.16
C ALA A 338 28.85 6.27 -6.66
N MET A 339 27.96 7.15 -7.12
CA MET A 339 27.44 7.17 -8.48
C MET A 339 28.28 8.07 -9.40
N ASP A 340 28.57 7.56 -10.59
CA ASP A 340 29.14 8.31 -11.72
C ASP A 340 28.02 8.82 -12.64
N SER A 341 28.36 9.79 -13.49
CA SER A 341 27.43 10.36 -14.46
C SER A 341 26.82 9.29 -15.36
N THR A 342 25.49 9.35 -15.52
CA THR A 342 24.75 8.47 -16.41
C THR A 342 25.24 8.56 -17.84
N LEU A 343 25.40 7.41 -18.50
CA LEU A 343 25.82 7.31 -19.89
C LEU A 343 24.65 6.84 -20.77
N VAL A 344 24.50 7.45 -21.94
CA VAL A 344 23.53 7.04 -22.94
C VAL A 344 24.16 6.04 -23.90
N PHE A 345 23.59 4.85 -24.10
CA PHE A 345 24.12 3.85 -25.03
C PHE A 345 23.26 3.72 -26.29
N GLY A 346 23.88 3.24 -27.37
CA GLY A 346 23.26 3.10 -28.69
C GLY A 346 23.60 4.28 -29.60
N GLU A 347 23.06 4.24 -30.82
CA GLU A 347 23.35 5.25 -31.84
C GLU A 347 22.99 6.66 -31.33
N GLY A 348 23.88 7.63 -31.53
CA GLY A 348 23.75 9.00 -31.01
C GLY A 348 23.97 9.17 -29.50
N GLY A 349 24.33 8.10 -28.77
CA GLY A 349 24.67 8.15 -27.34
C GLY A 349 26.16 8.32 -27.04
N ASP A 350 26.50 8.33 -25.75
CA ASP A 350 27.86 8.35 -25.20
C ASP A 350 28.61 7.03 -25.43
N VAL A 351 27.90 5.91 -25.58
CA VAL A 351 28.45 4.55 -25.78
C VAL A 351 27.88 3.93 -27.04
N ALA A 352 28.67 3.93 -28.12
CA ALA A 352 28.21 3.48 -29.45
C ALA A 352 28.13 1.94 -29.61
N GLY A 353 28.81 1.17 -28.77
CA GLY A 353 28.81 -0.29 -28.83
C GLY A 353 28.61 -0.89 -27.45
N PHE A 354 27.42 -1.38 -27.16
CA PHE A 354 27.08 -2.10 -25.93
C PHE A 354 26.14 -3.23 -26.32
N ASP A 355 26.57 -4.47 -26.06
CA ASP A 355 25.72 -5.65 -26.26
C ASP A 355 25.10 -6.03 -24.90
N PRO A 356 23.79 -5.78 -24.70
CA PRO A 356 23.12 -6.09 -23.43
C PRO A 356 22.94 -7.58 -23.15
N ASP A 357 23.14 -8.44 -24.16
CA ASP A 357 23.03 -9.90 -24.02
C ASP A 357 24.41 -10.54 -23.71
N ALA A 358 25.48 -9.74 -23.73
CA ALA A 358 26.83 -10.18 -23.39
C ALA A 358 26.99 -10.23 -21.85
N LYS A 359 27.48 -11.38 -21.35
CA LYS A 359 27.58 -11.81 -19.93
C LYS A 359 27.83 -10.71 -18.87
N ASP A 360 27.36 -10.97 -17.65
CA ASP A 360 27.26 -10.06 -16.50
C ASP A 360 28.53 -9.30 -16.07
N CYS A 361 29.74 -9.70 -16.48
CA CYS A 361 31.00 -9.06 -16.08
C CYS A 361 31.94 -8.78 -17.26
N GLY A 362 32.78 -7.74 -17.13
CA GLY A 362 33.67 -7.32 -18.21
C GLY A 362 34.98 -6.69 -17.78
N THR A 363 35.82 -6.43 -18.79
CA THR A 363 37.15 -5.82 -18.62
C THR A 363 37.24 -4.49 -19.36
N GLY A 364 38.09 -3.60 -18.87
CA GLY A 364 38.17 -2.21 -19.32
C GLY A 364 37.22 -1.27 -18.55
N LYS A 365 37.33 0.03 -18.84
CA LYS A 365 36.57 1.06 -18.12
C LYS A 365 35.33 1.48 -18.88
N ILE A 366 34.20 1.58 -18.18
CA ILE A 366 32.97 2.18 -18.71
C ILE A 366 33.16 3.70 -18.75
N THR A 367 33.37 4.24 -19.94
CA THR A 367 33.63 5.67 -20.18
C THR A 367 33.02 6.12 -21.49
N ALA A 368 32.60 7.38 -21.58
CA ALA A 368 32.06 7.95 -22.81
C ALA A 368 33.08 7.83 -23.97
N GLY A 369 32.57 7.50 -25.16
CA GLY A 369 33.35 7.34 -26.39
C GLY A 369 34.03 5.97 -26.57
N LYS A 370 33.93 5.05 -25.59
CA LYS A 370 34.46 3.69 -25.72
C LYS A 370 33.33 2.65 -25.73
N PRO A 371 33.40 1.62 -26.59
CA PRO A 371 32.44 0.52 -26.55
C PRO A 371 32.64 -0.35 -25.31
N ILE A 372 31.56 -0.94 -24.82
CA ILE A 372 31.48 -1.95 -23.78
C ILE A 372 31.25 -3.30 -24.46
N ASN A 373 32.34 -3.99 -24.82
CA ASN A 373 32.29 -5.23 -25.61
C ASN A 373 33.25 -6.33 -25.12
N ASN A 374 33.97 -6.10 -24.03
CA ASN A 374 34.93 -7.06 -23.48
C ASN A 374 34.32 -7.77 -22.26
N THR A 375 33.77 -8.97 -22.47
CA THR A 375 33.19 -9.79 -21.39
C THR A 375 34.21 -10.74 -20.75
N THR A 376 34.02 -11.06 -19.48
CA THR A 376 34.76 -12.09 -18.74
C THR A 376 33.84 -12.81 -17.74
N SER A 377 34.31 -13.89 -17.11
CA SER A 377 33.57 -14.53 -16.01
C SER A 377 33.61 -13.65 -14.76
N CYS A 378 32.49 -13.55 -14.03
CA CYS A 378 32.44 -12.87 -12.73
C CYS A 378 33.23 -13.60 -11.63
N SER A 379 33.64 -14.86 -11.88
CA SER A 379 34.54 -15.61 -11.01
C SER A 379 36.02 -15.29 -11.25
N ASP A 380 36.34 -14.64 -12.38
CA ASP A 380 37.70 -14.19 -12.71
C ASP A 380 37.87 -12.70 -12.37
N PRO A 381 39.11 -12.22 -12.17
CA PRO A 381 39.36 -10.79 -11.95
C PRO A 381 38.83 -9.90 -13.08
N HIS A 382 37.88 -9.01 -12.77
CA HIS A 382 37.15 -8.18 -13.73
C HIS A 382 37.11 -6.71 -13.32
N ASP A 383 36.89 -5.82 -14.28
CA ASP A 383 36.93 -4.37 -14.05
C ASP A 383 35.55 -3.80 -13.70
N PHE A 384 34.47 -4.41 -14.21
CA PHE A 384 33.10 -4.03 -13.88
C PHE A 384 32.16 -5.25 -13.92
N GLU A 385 31.05 -5.15 -13.19
CA GLU A 385 29.94 -6.11 -13.24
C GLU A 385 28.59 -5.39 -13.31
N PHE A 386 27.66 -5.96 -14.08
CA PHE A 386 26.28 -5.53 -14.14
C PHE A 386 25.49 -6.16 -13.00
N TYR A 387 24.95 -5.32 -12.12
CA TYR A 387 24.24 -5.79 -10.93
C TYR A 387 22.72 -5.69 -11.07
N ALA A 388 22.20 -4.91 -12.01
CA ALA A 388 20.77 -4.81 -12.25
C ALA A 388 20.48 -4.36 -13.68
N SER A 389 19.36 -4.84 -14.21
CA SER A 389 18.78 -4.36 -15.46
C SER A 389 17.26 -4.44 -15.36
N GLY A 390 16.56 -3.51 -16.01
CA GLY A 390 15.11 -3.45 -15.96
C GLY A 390 14.54 -2.68 -17.13
N SER A 391 13.34 -3.07 -17.58
CA SER A 391 12.59 -2.30 -18.58
C SER A 391 12.08 -1.02 -17.96
N ALA A 392 12.44 0.13 -18.54
CA ALA A 392 11.86 1.39 -18.11
C ALA A 392 10.40 1.46 -18.58
N PHE A 393 9.47 1.73 -17.65
CA PHE A 393 8.07 2.08 -17.94
C PHE A 393 7.19 1.03 -18.67
N SER A 394 7.55 -0.25 -18.72
CA SER A 394 6.74 -1.30 -19.40
C SER A 394 6.34 -2.46 -18.49
N SER A 395 5.13 -3.00 -18.71
CA SER A 395 4.63 -4.24 -18.12
C SER A 395 4.26 -5.33 -19.15
N SER A 396 4.53 -5.15 -20.46
CA SER A 396 4.54 -6.21 -21.52
C SER A 396 4.41 -5.74 -22.99
N GLY A 397 4.53 -4.44 -23.33
CA GLY A 397 4.33 -3.96 -24.71
C GLY A 397 5.58 -3.43 -25.40
N TYR A 398 5.81 -3.82 -26.66
CA TYR A 398 6.81 -3.22 -27.58
C TYR A 398 6.47 -1.78 -28.00
N ASP A 399 5.31 -1.26 -27.60
CA ASP A 399 4.72 0.01 -28.05
C ASP A 399 4.96 1.20 -27.10
N THR A 400 5.90 1.10 -26.15
CA THR A 400 6.23 2.21 -25.25
C THR A 400 6.92 3.34 -26.02
N ALA A 401 6.32 4.54 -26.03
CA ALA A 401 6.94 5.73 -26.60
C ALA A 401 8.19 6.14 -25.80
N TYR A 402 9.19 6.73 -26.46
CA TYR A 402 10.39 7.22 -25.79
C TYR A 402 10.01 8.31 -24.76
N PRO A 403 10.31 8.12 -23.47
CA PRO A 403 9.86 9.03 -22.40
C PRO A 403 10.63 10.35 -22.34
N GLY A 404 11.65 10.53 -23.19
CA GLY A 404 12.59 11.65 -23.16
C GLY A 404 13.82 11.33 -22.32
N LYS A 405 14.97 11.90 -22.71
CA LYS A 405 16.28 11.64 -22.09
C LYS A 405 16.29 11.92 -20.60
N ASP A 406 15.82 13.09 -20.18
CA ASP A 406 15.92 13.52 -18.78
C ASP A 406 15.06 12.65 -17.84
N ALA A 407 13.87 12.26 -18.30
CA ALA A 407 13.00 11.34 -17.56
C ALA A 407 13.61 9.94 -17.43
N LEU A 408 14.25 9.46 -18.51
CA LEU A 408 14.88 8.15 -18.53
C LEU A 408 16.15 8.11 -17.69
N VAL A 409 16.95 9.17 -17.73
CA VAL A 409 18.11 9.36 -16.85
C VAL A 409 17.63 9.33 -15.40
N ALA A 410 16.70 10.20 -15.01
CA ALA A 410 16.20 10.27 -13.63
C ALA A 410 15.66 8.93 -13.12
N TYR A 411 14.93 8.20 -13.96
CA TYR A 411 14.46 6.84 -13.65
C TYR A 411 15.62 5.86 -13.46
N GLY A 412 16.59 5.87 -14.38
CA GLY A 412 17.78 5.03 -14.32
C GLY A 412 18.61 5.26 -13.07
N GLU A 413 18.86 6.53 -12.72
CA GLU A 413 19.64 6.87 -11.52
C GLU A 413 18.95 6.38 -10.25
N GLY A 414 17.64 6.57 -10.15
CA GLY A 414 16.84 6.06 -9.03
C GLY A 414 16.85 4.54 -8.94
N TYR A 415 16.66 3.85 -10.08
CA TYR A 415 16.66 2.39 -10.16
C TYR A 415 18.02 1.81 -9.76
N CYS A 416 19.12 2.30 -10.34
CA CYS A 416 20.46 1.82 -10.03
C CYS A 416 20.83 2.13 -8.58
N SER A 417 20.55 3.33 -8.08
CA SER A 417 20.78 3.68 -6.67
C SER A 417 20.03 2.75 -5.71
N MET A 418 18.78 2.41 -6.03
CA MET A 418 17.97 1.50 -5.21
C MET A 418 18.58 0.10 -5.16
N TYR A 419 18.96 -0.47 -6.30
CA TYR A 419 19.58 -1.81 -6.35
C TYR A 419 20.97 -1.83 -5.74
N PHE A 420 21.76 -0.76 -5.89
CA PHE A 420 23.07 -0.64 -5.25
C PHE A 420 22.95 -0.60 -3.72
N ALA A 421 21.92 0.09 -3.20
CA ALA A 421 21.64 0.13 -1.77
C ALA A 421 21.10 -1.21 -1.22
N SER A 422 20.42 -2.01 -2.05
CA SER A 422 19.84 -3.31 -1.66
C SER A 422 20.87 -4.38 -1.29
N ASP A 423 20.41 -5.49 -0.71
CA ASP A 423 21.23 -6.66 -0.39
C ASP A 423 21.72 -7.45 -1.62
N LYS A 424 21.34 -7.02 -2.84
CA LYS A 424 21.87 -7.54 -4.11
C LYS A 424 23.36 -7.25 -4.28
N VAL A 425 23.83 -6.08 -3.84
CA VAL A 425 25.26 -5.73 -3.80
C VAL A 425 25.79 -6.00 -2.39
N VAL A 426 26.69 -6.97 -2.28
CA VAL A 426 27.16 -7.56 -1.02
C VAL A 426 28.58 -7.19 -0.61
N ALA A 427 29.22 -6.27 -1.32
CA ALA A 427 30.54 -5.79 -0.95
C ALA A 427 30.54 -5.07 0.42
N PRO A 428 31.43 -5.46 1.36
CA PRO A 428 31.62 -4.75 2.61
C PRO A 428 31.98 -3.28 2.36
N GLY A 429 31.27 -2.37 3.04
CA GLY A 429 31.51 -0.94 2.86
C GLY A 429 31.23 -0.43 1.43
N LYS A 430 30.34 -1.07 0.66
CA LYS A 430 30.06 -0.76 -0.76
C LYS A 430 29.94 0.72 -1.11
N GLN A 431 29.45 1.57 -0.20
CA GLN A 431 29.34 3.02 -0.41
C GLN A 431 30.69 3.75 -0.53
N THR A 432 31.76 3.17 0.00
CA THR A 432 33.12 3.73 -0.04
C THR A 432 34.09 2.91 -0.89
N THR A 433 33.77 1.63 -1.12
CA THR A 433 34.65 0.70 -1.84
C THR A 433 34.26 0.51 -3.31
N LEU A 434 33.02 0.84 -3.68
CA LEU A 434 32.52 0.70 -5.05
C LEU A 434 32.02 2.03 -5.60
N ARG A 435 32.10 2.14 -6.92
CA ARG A 435 31.41 3.15 -7.72
C ARG A 435 30.43 2.44 -8.65
N TYR A 436 29.41 3.15 -9.13
CA TYR A 436 28.50 2.60 -10.12
C TYR A 436 28.06 3.64 -11.15
N VAL A 437 27.73 3.16 -12.34
CA VAL A 437 27.26 3.96 -13.47
C VAL A 437 25.92 3.43 -13.97
N THR A 438 25.06 4.37 -14.35
CA THR A 438 23.76 4.08 -14.97
C THR A 438 23.91 4.17 -16.49
N LEU A 439 23.39 3.19 -17.20
CA LEU A 439 23.37 3.11 -18.64
C LEU A 439 21.91 3.13 -19.13
N VAL A 440 21.56 4.14 -19.92
CA VAL A 440 20.21 4.32 -20.50
C VAL A 440 20.27 4.32 -22.02
N PRO A 441 19.26 3.77 -22.73
CA PRO A 441 19.27 3.74 -24.19
C PRO A 441 19.05 5.15 -24.78
N SER A 442 19.67 5.40 -25.94
CA SER A 442 19.34 6.55 -26.79
C SER A 442 17.93 6.42 -27.36
N GLU A 443 17.35 7.52 -27.82
CA GLU A 443 16.06 7.52 -28.51
C GLU A 443 16.07 6.58 -29.73
N GLN A 444 17.18 6.55 -30.47
CA GLN A 444 17.34 5.68 -31.64
C GLN A 444 17.38 4.21 -31.23
N SER A 445 18.13 3.85 -30.18
CA SER A 445 18.15 2.50 -29.61
C SER A 445 16.78 2.08 -29.07
N TRP A 446 16.06 3.00 -28.42
CA TRP A 446 14.72 2.77 -27.91
C TRP A 446 13.72 2.49 -29.04
N ASN A 447 13.77 3.29 -30.11
CA ASN A 447 12.86 3.15 -31.24
C ASN A 447 13.22 1.95 -32.14
N ALA A 448 14.50 1.56 -32.22
CA ALA A 448 14.94 0.37 -32.94
C ALA A 448 14.41 -0.92 -32.29
N TYR A 449 14.23 -0.95 -30.96
CA TYR A 449 13.59 -2.07 -30.26
C TYR A 449 12.15 -2.32 -30.75
N ARG A 450 11.43 -1.26 -31.13
CA ARG A 450 10.07 -1.35 -31.67
C ARG A 450 10.00 -1.99 -33.07
N GLN A 451 11.09 -1.95 -33.83
CA GLN A 451 11.10 -2.33 -35.25
C GLN A 451 11.64 -3.76 -35.52
N SER A 452 12.17 -4.47 -34.53
CA SER A 452 12.74 -5.82 -34.73
C SER A 452 11.67 -6.92 -34.59
N GLU A 453 10.94 -7.21 -35.67
CA GLU A 453 10.37 -8.56 -35.87
C GLU A 453 11.49 -9.49 -36.36
N GLY A 454 11.87 -10.49 -35.57
CA GLY A 454 12.80 -11.55 -35.98
C GLY A 454 14.25 -11.39 -35.48
N ASP A 455 14.65 -12.35 -34.66
CA ASP A 455 15.98 -12.90 -34.30
C ASP A 455 17.28 -12.05 -34.21
N ARG A 456 17.25 -10.72 -34.32
CA ARG A 456 18.33 -9.85 -33.83
C ARG A 456 17.77 -8.55 -33.24
N LYS A 457 17.85 -8.41 -31.90
CA LYS A 457 17.44 -7.20 -31.16
C LYS A 457 18.30 -6.01 -31.63
N ALA A 458 17.77 -5.15 -32.49
CA ALA A 458 18.49 -3.98 -33.01
C ALA A 458 18.53 -2.79 -32.03
N GLY A 459 17.89 -2.89 -30.87
CA GLY A 459 17.78 -1.83 -29.88
C GLY A 459 17.40 -2.34 -28.48
N SER A 460 17.22 -1.44 -27.51
CA SER A 460 16.87 -1.77 -26.12
C SER A 460 15.96 -0.72 -25.46
N GLN A 461 14.99 -1.18 -24.68
CA GLN A 461 14.17 -0.36 -23.75
C GLN A 461 14.55 -0.57 -22.28
N SER A 462 15.68 -1.26 -22.05
CA SER A 462 16.16 -1.58 -20.71
C SER A 462 17.22 -0.60 -20.25
N ILE A 463 17.19 -0.29 -18.97
CA ILE A 463 18.28 0.39 -18.25
C ILE A 463 19.22 -0.66 -17.65
N TYR A 464 20.49 -0.32 -17.52
CA TYR A 464 21.51 -1.19 -16.97
C TYR A 464 22.32 -0.48 -15.90
N CYS A 465 22.67 -1.20 -14.86
CA CYS A 465 23.43 -0.70 -13.74
C CYS A 465 24.71 -1.50 -13.61
N ALA A 466 25.85 -0.84 -13.75
CA ALA A 466 27.16 -1.46 -13.62
C ALA A 466 27.92 -0.86 -12.44
N LEU A 467 28.67 -1.69 -11.72
CA LEU A 467 29.52 -1.27 -10.61
C LEU A 467 30.99 -1.67 -10.86
N TYR A 468 31.91 -0.99 -10.19
CA TYR A 468 33.36 -1.23 -10.25
C TYR A 468 34.04 -0.73 -8.98
N SER A 469 35.30 -1.12 -8.76
CA SER A 469 36.06 -0.67 -7.59
C SER A 469 36.31 0.84 -7.60
N ALA A 470 36.08 1.51 -6.46
CA ALA A 470 36.42 2.92 -6.28
C ALA A 470 37.93 3.19 -6.36
N SER A 471 38.77 2.21 -6.04
CA SER A 471 40.24 2.32 -6.19
C SER A 471 40.73 2.13 -7.62
N GLY A 472 39.86 1.63 -8.52
CA GLY A 472 40.23 1.24 -9.88
C GLY A 472 40.91 -0.12 -9.99
N ASP A 473 41.03 -0.87 -8.89
CA ASP A 473 41.49 -2.26 -8.89
C ASP A 473 40.42 -3.21 -9.45
N LYS A 474 40.86 -4.37 -9.94
CA LYS A 474 39.94 -5.43 -10.37
C LYS A 474 39.18 -6.03 -9.19
N LEU A 475 37.89 -6.26 -9.39
CA LEU A 475 37.06 -7.08 -8.51
C LEU A 475 37.54 -8.51 -8.60
N GLN A 476 37.92 -9.10 -7.46
CA GLN A 476 38.49 -10.45 -7.40
C GLN A 476 37.43 -11.55 -7.51
N THR A 477 36.21 -11.23 -7.09
CA THR A 477 35.01 -12.07 -7.17
C THR A 477 33.81 -11.16 -7.37
N SER A 478 32.68 -11.73 -7.81
CA SER A 478 31.40 -11.02 -7.88
C SER A 478 31.11 -10.24 -6.59
N ALA A 479 30.72 -8.97 -6.72
CA ALA A 479 30.19 -8.17 -5.62
C ALA A 479 28.65 -8.23 -5.56
N THR A 480 28.03 -9.06 -6.40
CA THR A 480 26.59 -9.35 -6.42
C THR A 480 26.25 -10.77 -5.97
N LYS A 481 25.04 -10.92 -5.41
CA LYS A 481 24.45 -12.19 -4.98
C LYS A 481 23.63 -12.88 -6.05
#